data_AF-A0A9E2GHN8-F1
#
_entry.id   AF-A0A9E2GHN8-F1
#
_cell.length_a   1.000
_cell.length_b   1.000
_cell.length_c   1.000
_cell.angle_alpha   90.00
_cell.angle_beta   90.00
_cell.angle_gamma   90.00
#
_symmetry.space_group_name_H-M   'P 1'
#
loop_
_entity.id
_entity.type
_entity.pdbx_description
1 polymer ?
#
loop_
_entity_poly.entity_id
_entity_poly.type
_entity_poly.pdbx_seq_one_letter_code
_entity_poly.pdbx_strand_id
1 'polypeptide(L)'
;MTADTSPNRIAQPEDWPTRYTPSIITDTASIFCGQHSIDTQDPSSYTPTVKKEVLVTDKTKIGRLIAWGGEHFVYEYDTDSVIKFSILYFFLGSKAKEKATQDYDTCKKFFGKYLLETEIAISSNNEHIVQIQPKIVGHFLTKKDLEHEYIQRQFKEIVNRYHSMIKTTNTEIDLIGRAGAFRRCLSNIFVTPNNELFIIDATLMEVTGFLRPIVFLIRTFITWRQNSTIKFFLR
;
A
#
# COMPACT_ATOMS: atom_id res chain seq x y z
N MET A 1 55.60 6.83 -14.04
CA MET A 1 54.19 6.83 -14.50
C MET A 1 53.59 5.50 -14.12
N THR A 2 52.94 5.45 -12.95
CA THR A 2 52.31 4.26 -12.39
C THR A 2 50.80 4.44 -12.51
N ALA A 3 50.16 3.66 -13.37
CA ALA A 3 48.71 3.51 -13.39
C ALA A 3 48.38 2.20 -12.68
N ASP A 4 47.86 2.35 -11.48
CA ASP A 4 47.40 1.28 -10.60
C ASP A 4 46.02 0.81 -11.09
N THR A 5 45.89 -0.49 -11.34
CA THR A 5 44.65 -1.13 -11.79
C THR A 5 44.20 -2.15 -10.76
N SER A 6 43.19 -1.78 -9.96
CA SER A 6 42.28 -2.72 -9.28
C SER A 6 41.15 -1.94 -8.56
N PRO A 7 40.00 -2.56 -8.21
CA PRO A 7 38.89 -2.88 -9.09
C PRO A 7 37.56 -2.23 -8.64
N ASN A 8 36.53 -2.37 -9.48
CA ASN A 8 35.12 -2.05 -9.19
C ASN A 8 34.69 -2.45 -7.77
N ARG A 9 34.46 -1.45 -6.92
CA ARG A 9 33.72 -1.59 -5.65
C ARG A 9 32.23 -1.46 -5.97
N ILE A 10 31.52 -2.58 -5.94
CA ILE A 10 30.06 -2.60 -5.90
C ILE A 10 29.65 -1.99 -4.56
N ALA A 11 28.90 -0.89 -4.58
CA ALA A 11 28.35 -0.27 -3.37
C ALA A 11 27.34 -1.23 -2.72
N GLN A 12 27.62 -1.62 -1.48
CA GLN A 12 26.75 -2.43 -0.63
C GLN A 12 25.73 -1.53 0.09
N PRO A 13 24.62 -2.07 0.64
CA PRO A 13 23.48 -1.31 1.19
C PRO A 13 23.78 -0.51 2.47
N GLU A 14 25.03 -0.33 2.85
CA GLU A 14 25.46 0.20 4.15
C GLU A 14 25.57 1.73 4.18
N ASP A 15 25.35 2.42 3.06
CA ASP A 15 25.45 3.89 2.96
C ASP A 15 24.17 4.64 3.37
N TRP A 16 23.19 3.95 3.96
CA TRP A 16 22.03 4.56 4.60
C TRP A 16 22.31 4.75 6.10
N PRO A 17 21.90 5.86 6.73
CA PRO A 17 22.14 6.07 8.16
C PRO A 17 21.41 5.02 9.01
N THR A 18 22.08 3.91 9.30
CA THR A 18 21.70 2.88 10.27
C THR A 18 22.15 3.31 11.67
N ARG A 19 21.67 4.46 12.15
CA ARG A 19 21.75 4.79 13.58
C ARG A 19 20.55 5.60 14.01
N TYR A 20 19.42 4.94 14.20
CA TYR A 20 18.51 5.27 15.30
C TYR A 20 17.80 4.00 15.73
N THR A 21 18.15 3.50 16.91
CA THR A 21 17.34 2.51 17.64
C THR A 21 15.98 3.16 17.90
N PRO A 22 14.84 2.64 17.42
CA PRO A 22 13.57 3.22 17.76
C PRO A 22 13.28 2.92 19.23
N SER A 23 13.23 3.97 20.04
CA SER A 23 12.45 3.93 21.28
C SER A 23 11.04 3.47 20.92
N ILE A 24 10.54 2.49 21.66
CA ILE A 24 9.14 2.04 21.60
C ILE A 24 8.27 3.26 21.92
N ILE A 25 7.71 3.91 20.90
CA ILE A 25 6.74 4.98 21.09
C ILE A 25 5.36 4.34 21.01
N THR A 26 4.80 4.18 22.21
CA THR A 26 3.39 3.94 22.50
C THR A 26 2.51 5.05 21.91
N ASP A 27 1.27 4.66 21.59
CA ASP A 27 0.16 5.47 21.09
C ASP A 27 0.09 6.92 21.60
N THR A 28 -0.52 7.78 20.77
CA THR A 28 -0.90 9.20 20.95
C THR A 28 0.04 10.26 20.35
N ALA A 29 -0.13 10.52 19.05
CA ALA A 29 0.16 11.84 18.50
C ALA A 29 -0.88 12.17 17.41
N SER A 30 -1.91 12.92 17.79
CA SER A 30 -2.83 13.59 16.86
C SER A 30 -2.18 14.88 16.35
N ILE A 31 -2.07 15.04 15.04
CA ILE A 31 -1.64 16.30 14.39
C ILE A 31 -2.51 16.56 13.15
N PHE A 32 -2.68 17.86 12.85
CA PHE A 32 -3.89 18.58 12.47
C PHE A 32 -4.08 18.83 10.95
N CYS A 33 -5.36 18.79 10.56
CA CYS A 33 -6.13 19.36 9.44
C CYS A 33 -5.53 19.74 8.06
N GLY A 34 -6.12 19.11 7.03
CA GLY A 34 -6.42 19.70 5.72
C GLY A 34 -7.74 19.10 5.20
N GLN A 35 -8.76 19.94 4.98
CA GLN A 35 -10.07 19.50 4.46
C GLN A 35 -9.98 19.28 2.95
N HIS A 36 -10.30 18.06 2.48
CA HIS A 36 -10.66 17.83 1.09
C HIS A 36 -12.11 17.34 1.01
N SER A 37 -12.96 18.19 0.44
CA SER A 37 -14.28 17.82 -0.06
C SER A 37 -14.10 16.97 -1.31
N ILE A 38 -14.57 15.72 -1.29
CA ILE A 38 -14.61 14.87 -2.48
C ILE A 38 -15.98 15.03 -3.13
N ASP A 39 -15.98 15.68 -4.30
CA ASP A 39 -17.12 15.71 -5.21
C ASP A 39 -17.50 14.29 -5.63
N THR A 40 -18.80 14.01 -5.55
CA THR A 40 -19.45 12.81 -6.07
C THR A 40 -19.43 12.80 -7.60
N GLN A 41 -18.65 11.91 -8.20
CA GLN A 41 -18.84 11.50 -9.59
C GLN A 41 -19.14 9.99 -9.72
N ASP A 42 -20.14 9.71 -10.56
CA ASP A 42 -20.70 8.40 -10.94
C ASP A 42 -19.69 7.53 -11.71
N PRO A 43 -19.83 6.19 -11.73
CA PRO A 43 -18.76 5.25 -12.11
C PRO A 43 -18.67 4.91 -13.60
N SER A 44 -19.07 5.77 -14.54
CA SER A 44 -19.12 5.41 -15.98
C SER A 44 -18.15 6.19 -16.89
N SER A 45 -16.86 6.20 -16.56
CA SER A 45 -15.76 6.27 -17.56
C SER A 45 -14.41 6.21 -16.86
N TYR A 46 -14.01 5.01 -16.42
CA TYR A 46 -12.60 4.81 -16.11
C TYR A 46 -11.82 4.86 -17.43
N THR A 47 -11.25 6.02 -17.71
CA THR A 47 -10.17 6.15 -18.69
C THR A 47 -8.90 5.74 -17.94
N PRO A 48 -8.11 4.77 -18.43
CA PRO A 48 -6.83 4.44 -17.81
C PRO A 48 -6.05 5.73 -17.68
N THR A 49 -5.86 6.20 -16.45
CA THR A 49 -4.98 7.34 -16.21
C THR A 49 -3.62 6.84 -16.65
N VAL A 50 -3.16 7.28 -17.82
CA VAL A 50 -1.77 7.12 -18.22
C VAL A 50 -0.99 7.89 -17.17
N LYS A 51 -0.56 7.15 -16.13
CA LYS A 51 0.24 7.69 -15.05
C LYS A 51 1.49 8.24 -15.70
N LYS A 52 1.65 9.56 -15.62
CA LYS A 52 2.85 10.26 -16.01
C LYS A 52 4.03 9.52 -15.36
N GLU A 53 5.03 9.16 -16.15
CA GLU A 53 6.25 8.60 -15.60
C GLU A 53 6.92 9.69 -14.76
N VAL A 54 6.67 9.65 -13.45
CA VAL A 54 7.30 10.56 -12.49
C VAL A 54 8.62 9.91 -12.10
N LEU A 55 9.72 10.59 -12.41
CA LEU A 55 11.03 10.23 -11.87
C LEU A 55 11.16 10.88 -10.50
N VAL A 56 11.43 10.08 -9.47
CA VAL A 56 11.76 10.63 -8.14
C VAL A 56 13.23 11.04 -8.14
N THR A 57 13.49 12.26 -8.58
CA THR A 57 14.85 12.84 -8.70
C THR A 57 15.31 13.57 -7.47
N ASP A 58 14.40 14.08 -6.64
CA ASP A 58 14.74 14.95 -5.52
C ASP A 58 14.67 14.21 -4.18
N LYS A 59 15.84 13.76 -3.71
CA LYS A 59 15.98 13.12 -2.39
C LYS A 59 15.70 14.07 -1.23
N THR A 60 15.78 15.39 -1.43
CA THR A 60 15.55 16.36 -0.34
C THR A 60 14.10 16.38 0.14
N LYS A 61 13.18 15.86 -0.68
CA LYS A 61 11.76 15.71 -0.35
C LYS A 61 11.46 14.52 0.55
N ILE A 62 12.37 13.56 0.67
CA ILE A 62 12.15 12.35 1.46
C ILE A 62 12.50 12.67 2.92
N GLY A 63 11.47 12.65 3.77
CA GLY A 63 11.59 12.90 5.20
C GLY A 63 11.81 11.61 6.00
N ARG A 64 11.31 11.60 7.23
CA ARG A 64 11.47 10.48 8.16
C ARG A 64 10.69 9.24 7.73
N LEU A 65 11.17 8.07 8.16
CA LEU A 65 10.41 6.83 8.11
C LEU A 65 9.20 6.94 9.04
N ILE A 66 8.00 6.72 8.50
CA ILE A 66 6.73 6.76 9.25
C ILE A 66 6.32 5.34 9.64
N ALA A 67 6.47 4.39 8.72
CA ALA A 67 6.04 3.01 8.93
C ALA A 67 6.86 2.04 8.08
N TRP A 68 6.91 0.79 8.54
CA TRP A 68 7.39 -0.34 7.76
C TRP A 68 6.42 -1.50 7.89
N GLY A 69 6.28 -2.33 6.86
CA GLY A 69 5.37 -3.46 6.96
C GLY A 69 5.36 -4.32 5.71
N GLY A 70 5.58 -5.63 5.88
CA GLY A 70 5.44 -6.63 4.83
C GLY A 70 6.38 -6.34 3.65
N GLU A 71 5.85 -5.60 2.70
CA GLU A 71 6.46 -5.32 1.40
C GLU A 71 6.91 -3.87 1.23
N HIS A 72 6.62 -2.95 2.16
CA HIS A 72 6.95 -1.53 1.97
C HIS A 72 7.63 -0.85 3.18
N PHE A 73 8.50 0.10 2.85
CA PHE A 73 8.96 1.15 3.75
C PHE A 73 8.27 2.46 3.36
N VAL A 74 7.66 3.14 4.33
CA VAL A 74 6.86 4.36 4.10
C VAL A 74 7.53 5.55 4.74
N TYR A 75 7.86 6.57 3.95
CA TYR A 75 8.51 7.80 4.39
C TYR A 75 7.60 9.01 4.14
N GLU A 76 7.81 10.09 4.90
CA GLU A 76 7.28 11.41 4.53
C GLU A 76 7.84 11.80 3.16
N TYR A 77 7.00 12.37 2.31
CA TYR A 77 7.41 12.85 1.00
C TYR A 77 6.80 14.21 0.72
N ASP A 78 7.66 15.20 0.50
CA ASP A 78 7.24 16.60 0.41
C ASP A 78 6.43 17.02 1.66
N THR A 79 5.47 17.93 1.50
CA THR A 79 4.70 18.51 2.61
C THR A 79 3.50 17.65 3.01
N ASP A 80 2.80 17.06 2.04
CA ASP A 80 1.46 16.47 2.21
C ASP A 80 1.34 15.04 1.67
N SER A 81 2.45 14.40 1.34
CA SER A 81 2.47 13.09 0.70
C SER A 81 3.34 12.08 1.46
N VAL A 82 3.20 10.82 1.08
CA VAL A 82 4.06 9.72 1.53
C VAL A 82 4.63 9.00 0.32
N ILE A 83 5.85 8.50 0.46
CA ILE A 83 6.51 7.67 -0.54
C ILE A 83 6.75 6.28 0.05
N LYS A 84 6.32 5.25 -0.68
CA LYS A 84 6.48 3.84 -0.31
C LYS A 84 7.49 3.18 -1.21
N PHE A 85 8.53 2.60 -0.64
CA PHE A 85 9.51 1.80 -1.36
C PHE A 85 9.13 0.33 -1.26
N SER A 86 8.94 -0.34 -2.40
CA SER A 86 8.58 -1.76 -2.42
C SER A 86 9.80 -2.67 -2.39
N ILE A 87 9.76 -3.66 -1.49
CA ILE A 87 10.72 -4.76 -1.40
C ILE A 87 10.58 -5.71 -2.60
N LEU A 88 9.40 -5.75 -3.26
CA LEU A 88 9.16 -6.61 -4.43
C LEU A 88 10.12 -6.33 -5.58
N TYR A 89 10.66 -5.10 -5.68
CA TYR A 89 11.68 -4.78 -6.68
C TYR A 89 12.90 -5.71 -6.57
N PHE A 90 13.34 -6.07 -5.37
CA PHE A 90 14.49 -6.97 -5.19
C PHE A 90 14.25 -8.37 -5.77
N PHE A 91 13.00 -8.81 -5.84
CA PHE A 91 12.64 -10.14 -6.34
C PHE A 91 12.26 -10.14 -7.83
N LEU A 92 11.65 -9.06 -8.33
CA LEU A 92 11.07 -8.99 -9.66
C LEU A 92 11.80 -8.04 -10.62
N GLY A 93 12.71 -7.21 -10.11
CA GLY A 93 13.41 -6.18 -10.89
C GLY A 93 12.44 -5.25 -11.62
N SER A 94 12.71 -4.98 -12.90
CA SER A 94 11.88 -4.11 -13.74
C SER A 94 10.42 -4.57 -13.88
N LYS A 95 10.14 -5.88 -13.75
CA LYS A 95 8.78 -6.43 -13.82
C LYS A 95 7.90 -6.01 -12.65
N ALA A 96 8.49 -5.61 -11.52
CA ALA A 96 7.69 -5.12 -10.39
C ALA A 96 6.92 -3.84 -10.76
N LYS A 97 7.40 -3.02 -11.71
CA LYS A 97 6.71 -1.77 -12.09
C LYS A 97 5.43 -2.12 -12.83
N GLU A 98 5.55 -2.99 -13.83
CA GLU A 98 4.41 -3.49 -14.59
C GLU A 98 3.40 -4.17 -13.67
N LYS A 99 3.87 -5.02 -12.75
CA LYS A 99 3.01 -5.69 -11.76
C LYS A 99 2.30 -4.69 -10.86
N ALA A 100 3.01 -3.73 -10.26
CA ALA A 100 2.43 -2.72 -9.38
C ALA A 100 1.39 -1.87 -10.11
N THR A 101 1.66 -1.50 -11.38
CA THR A 101 0.71 -0.76 -12.22
C THR A 101 -0.52 -1.58 -12.54
N GLN A 102 -0.34 -2.83 -12.97
CA GLN A 102 -1.46 -3.75 -13.27
C GLN A 102 -2.33 -4.01 -12.04
N ASP A 103 -1.71 -4.21 -10.88
CA ASP A 103 -2.40 -4.41 -9.61
C ASP A 103 -3.21 -3.18 -9.24
N TYR A 104 -2.61 -2.00 -9.30
CA TYR A 104 -3.31 -0.75 -9.01
C TYR A 104 -4.48 -0.53 -9.97
N ASP A 105 -4.27 -0.67 -11.28
CA ASP A 105 -5.31 -0.43 -12.28
C ASP A 105 -6.48 -1.40 -12.11
N THR A 106 -6.18 -2.67 -11.80
CA THR A 106 -7.19 -3.68 -11.48
C THR A 106 -7.96 -3.29 -10.22
N CYS A 107 -7.26 -2.95 -9.14
CA CYS A 107 -7.91 -2.53 -7.90
C CYS A 107 -8.74 -1.26 -8.10
N LYS A 108 -8.22 -0.26 -8.81
CA LYS A 108 -8.91 1.01 -9.06
C LYS A 108 -10.20 0.80 -9.83
N LYS A 109 -10.20 -0.10 -10.82
CA LYS A 109 -11.40 -0.49 -11.58
C LYS A 109 -12.52 -1.03 -10.68
N PHE A 110 -12.20 -1.84 -9.66
CA PHE A 110 -13.22 -2.43 -8.79
C PHE A 110 -13.57 -1.55 -7.59
N PHE A 111 -12.59 -0.90 -6.96
CA PHE A 111 -12.78 -0.17 -5.71
C PHE A 111 -13.02 1.33 -5.90
N GLY A 112 -12.63 1.90 -7.05
CA GLY A 112 -12.92 3.28 -7.42
C GLY A 112 -12.49 4.28 -6.34
N LYS A 113 -13.46 5.04 -5.81
CA LYS A 113 -13.25 6.04 -4.76
C LYS A 113 -12.67 5.47 -3.46
N TYR A 114 -12.88 4.18 -3.19
CA TYR A 114 -12.36 3.54 -1.99
C TYR A 114 -10.86 3.24 -2.09
N LEU A 115 -10.26 3.24 -3.28
CA LEU A 115 -8.81 3.06 -3.41
C LEU A 115 -8.11 4.42 -3.37
N LEU A 116 -7.17 4.57 -2.43
CA LEU A 116 -6.38 5.77 -2.29
C LEU A 116 -5.60 6.06 -3.57
N GLU A 117 -5.65 7.31 -4.04
CA GLU A 117 -4.96 7.69 -5.25
C GLU A 117 -3.45 7.46 -5.08
N THR A 118 -2.86 6.77 -6.04
CA THR A 118 -1.47 6.33 -5.95
C THR A 118 -0.76 6.56 -7.27
N GLU A 119 0.30 7.36 -7.25
CA GLU A 119 1.23 7.46 -8.37
C GLU A 119 2.29 6.37 -8.24
N ILE A 120 2.57 5.67 -9.35
CA ILE A 120 3.61 4.64 -9.39
C ILE A 120 4.76 5.20 -10.20
N ALA A 121 5.93 5.26 -9.57
CA ALA A 121 7.10 5.92 -10.09
C ALA A 121 8.33 5.01 -9.97
N ILE A 122 9.39 5.35 -10.70
CA ILE A 122 10.71 4.75 -10.54
C ILE A 122 11.60 5.76 -9.82
N SER A 123 12.44 5.29 -8.89
CA SER A 123 13.47 6.13 -8.30
C SER A 123 14.49 6.59 -9.35
N SER A 124 15.15 7.72 -9.10
CA SER A 124 16.12 8.33 -10.03
C SER A 124 17.31 7.46 -10.42
N ASN A 125 17.72 6.53 -9.57
CA ASN A 125 18.75 5.55 -9.90
C ASN A 125 18.22 4.35 -10.72
N ASN A 126 16.92 4.31 -11.05
CA ASN A 126 16.23 3.17 -11.63
C ASN A 126 16.28 1.88 -10.79
N GLU A 127 16.66 1.97 -9.51
CA GLU A 127 16.85 0.80 -8.64
C GLU A 127 15.66 0.52 -7.73
N HIS A 128 14.61 1.32 -7.73
CA HIS A 128 13.43 1.10 -6.89
C HIS A 128 12.15 1.51 -7.60
N ILE A 129 11.08 0.79 -7.27
CA ILE A 129 9.72 1.22 -7.59
C ILE A 129 9.15 1.84 -6.34
N VAL A 130 8.59 3.03 -6.53
CA VAL A 130 7.97 3.79 -5.46
C VAL A 130 6.50 4.02 -5.74
N GLN A 131 5.71 4.06 -4.69
CA GLN A 131 4.31 4.48 -4.73
C GLN A 131 4.19 5.77 -3.94
N ILE A 132 3.70 6.84 -4.58
CA ILE A 132 3.47 8.13 -3.94
C ILE A 132 1.97 8.26 -3.71
N GLN A 133 1.59 8.60 -2.48
CA GLN A 133 0.20 8.72 -2.07
C GLN A 133 0.02 9.99 -1.24
N PRO A 134 -1.18 10.59 -1.24
CA PRO A 134 -1.48 11.65 -0.28
C PRO A 134 -1.35 11.11 1.15
N LYS A 135 -0.80 11.95 2.03
CA LYS A 135 -0.69 11.63 3.46
C LYS A 135 -2.06 11.72 4.10
N ILE A 136 -2.63 10.58 4.45
CA ILE A 136 -3.90 10.51 5.17
C ILE A 136 -3.68 10.26 6.67
N VAL A 137 -4.59 10.81 7.48
CA VAL A 137 -4.66 10.58 8.92
C VAL A 137 -5.87 9.71 9.22
N GLY A 138 -5.71 8.77 10.14
CA GLY A 138 -6.76 7.84 10.52
C GLY A 138 -6.23 6.65 11.30
N HIS A 139 -7.03 5.60 11.36
CA HIS A 139 -6.68 4.33 12.00
C HIS A 139 -7.17 3.14 11.16
N PHE A 140 -6.61 1.97 11.42
CA PHE A 140 -7.04 0.73 10.77
C PHE A 140 -8.49 0.41 11.11
N LEU A 141 -9.27 -0.05 10.12
CA LEU A 141 -10.65 -0.44 10.33
C LEU A 141 -10.75 -1.59 11.35
N THR A 142 -11.51 -1.34 12.41
CA THR A 142 -11.84 -2.29 13.45
C THR A 142 -13.34 -2.58 13.47
N LYS A 143 -13.74 -3.56 14.29
CA LYS A 143 -15.16 -3.90 14.46
C LYS A 143 -15.97 -2.75 15.05
N LYS A 144 -15.39 -1.97 15.96
CA LYS A 144 -16.07 -0.87 16.68
C LYS A 144 -16.49 0.24 15.72
N ASP A 145 -15.68 0.52 14.70
CA ASP A 145 -16.00 1.55 13.71
C ASP A 145 -17.29 1.22 12.93
N LEU A 146 -17.67 -0.06 12.84
CA LEU A 146 -18.88 -0.53 12.16
C LEU A 146 -20.17 -0.33 12.98
N GLU A 147 -20.07 0.18 14.21
CA GLU A 147 -21.21 0.72 14.97
C GLU A 147 -21.73 2.01 14.33
N HIS A 148 -20.87 2.74 13.59
CA HIS A 148 -21.27 3.93 12.85
C HIS A 148 -21.90 3.55 11.51
N GLU A 149 -23.17 3.90 11.29
CA GLU A 149 -23.95 3.49 10.11
C GLU A 149 -23.28 3.86 8.78
N TYR A 150 -22.73 5.07 8.69
CA TYR A 150 -22.04 5.53 7.48
C TYR A 150 -20.81 4.68 7.12
N ILE A 151 -19.99 4.33 8.11
CA ILE A 151 -18.80 3.46 7.94
C ILE A 151 -19.27 2.05 7.55
N GLN A 152 -20.29 1.55 8.23
CA GLN A 152 -20.84 0.23 7.96
C GLN A 152 -21.35 0.10 6.51
N ARG A 153 -22.02 1.15 5.99
CA ARG A 153 -22.48 1.19 4.59
C ARG A 153 -21.31 1.13 3.62
N GLN A 154 -20.29 1.97 3.80
CA GLN A 154 -19.09 1.95 2.96
C GLN A 154 -18.39 0.59 3.02
N PHE A 155 -18.27 0.00 4.21
CA PHE A 155 -17.66 -1.32 4.36
C PHE A 155 -18.42 -2.40 3.60
N LYS A 156 -19.76 -2.42 3.68
CA LYS A 156 -20.60 -3.33 2.89
C LYS A 156 -20.38 -3.15 1.38
N GLU A 157 -20.27 -1.92 0.91
CA GLU A 157 -19.94 -1.63 -0.50
C GLU A 157 -18.56 -2.15 -0.90
N ILE A 158 -17.53 -1.94 -0.06
CA ILE A 158 -16.18 -2.48 -0.28
C ILE A 158 -16.21 -4.01 -0.35
N VAL A 159 -16.91 -4.68 0.56
CA VAL A 159 -17.02 -6.15 0.56
C VAL A 159 -17.73 -6.66 -0.70
N ASN A 160 -18.80 -5.99 -1.15
CA ASN A 160 -19.48 -6.34 -2.38
C ASN A 160 -18.55 -6.22 -3.60
N ARG A 161 -17.76 -5.14 -3.67
CA ARG A 161 -16.75 -4.92 -4.73
C ARG A 161 -15.64 -5.97 -4.66
N TYR A 162 -15.17 -6.31 -3.46
CA TYR A 162 -14.20 -7.38 -3.23
C TYR A 162 -14.68 -8.72 -3.77
N HIS A 163 -15.91 -9.13 -3.44
CA HIS A 163 -16.47 -10.38 -3.96
C HIS A 163 -16.67 -10.35 -5.49
N SER A 164 -17.07 -9.22 -6.06
CA SER A 164 -17.14 -9.04 -7.51
C SER A 164 -15.76 -9.20 -8.16
N MET A 165 -14.71 -8.62 -7.57
CA MET A 165 -13.36 -8.72 -8.10
C MET A 165 -12.87 -10.16 -8.12
N ILE A 166 -13.05 -10.91 -7.03
CA ILE A 166 -12.69 -12.33 -6.97
C ILE A 166 -13.40 -13.12 -8.06
N LYS A 167 -14.71 -12.91 -8.21
CA LYS A 167 -15.51 -13.62 -9.22
C LYS A 167 -15.02 -13.35 -10.64
N THR A 168 -14.56 -12.13 -10.93
CA THR A 168 -14.11 -11.73 -12.27
C THR A 168 -12.66 -12.09 -12.56
N THR A 169 -11.77 -11.95 -11.59
CA THR A 169 -10.30 -12.03 -11.79
C THR A 169 -9.68 -13.30 -11.24
N ASN A 170 -10.40 -14.03 -10.38
CA ASN A 170 -9.87 -15.15 -9.59
C ASN A 170 -8.66 -14.77 -8.69
N THR A 171 -8.54 -13.48 -8.37
CA THR A 171 -7.50 -12.91 -7.52
C THR A 171 -8.13 -12.08 -6.40
N GLU A 172 -7.41 -11.96 -5.28
CA GLU A 172 -7.82 -11.21 -4.09
C GLU A 172 -6.85 -10.05 -3.85
N ILE A 173 -7.40 -8.91 -3.43
CA ILE A 173 -6.63 -7.79 -2.89
C ILE A 173 -6.35 -8.06 -1.41
N ASP A 174 -5.16 -7.68 -0.94
CA ASP A 174 -4.83 -7.72 0.48
C ASP A 174 -5.53 -6.55 1.23
N LEU A 175 -6.67 -6.85 1.87
CA LEU A 175 -7.37 -5.92 2.77
C LEU A 175 -6.93 -6.09 4.23
N ILE A 176 -6.43 -7.27 4.58
CA ILE A 176 -6.10 -7.61 5.95
C ILE A 176 -4.81 -6.92 6.40
N GLY A 177 -3.84 -6.80 5.50
CA GLY A 177 -2.51 -6.24 5.74
C GLY A 177 -1.76 -6.95 6.88
N ARG A 178 -0.55 -6.47 7.16
CA ARG A 178 0.33 -7.08 8.16
C ARG A 178 -0.30 -7.10 9.56
N ALA A 179 -0.95 -6.02 9.99
CA ALA A 179 -1.48 -5.97 11.35
C ALA A 179 -2.70 -6.89 11.52
N GLY A 180 -3.53 -7.05 10.48
CA GLY A 180 -4.67 -7.98 10.52
C GLY A 180 -4.26 -9.46 10.49
N ALA A 181 -3.06 -9.79 10.02
CA ALA A 181 -2.53 -11.15 10.14
C ALA A 181 -2.45 -11.60 11.61
N PHE A 182 -2.13 -10.67 12.53
CA PHE A 182 -1.95 -10.94 13.96
C PHE A 182 -3.10 -10.43 14.85
N ARG A 183 -3.88 -9.45 14.39
CA ARG A 183 -5.01 -8.85 15.12
C ARG A 183 -6.30 -9.02 14.32
N ARG A 184 -7.48 -8.96 14.95
CA ARG A 184 -8.76 -9.01 14.21
C ARG A 184 -9.11 -7.62 13.64
N CYS A 185 -8.37 -7.17 12.64
CA CYS A 185 -8.61 -5.93 11.91
C CYS A 185 -8.32 -6.08 10.41
N LEU A 186 -8.73 -5.09 9.62
CA LEU A 186 -8.39 -4.98 8.19
C LEU A 186 -7.45 -3.78 8.02
N SER A 187 -6.14 -4.01 8.17
CA SER A 187 -5.18 -2.91 8.29
C SER A 187 -4.82 -2.22 6.98
N ASN A 188 -5.24 -2.75 5.83
CA ASN A 188 -5.14 -2.03 4.58
C ASN A 188 -6.40 -1.19 4.29
N ILE A 189 -7.37 -1.15 5.21
CA ILE A 189 -8.50 -0.22 5.18
C ILE A 189 -8.33 0.78 6.32
N PHE A 190 -8.24 2.06 5.97
CA PHE A 190 -8.15 3.18 6.89
C PHE A 190 -9.51 3.84 7.08
N VAL A 191 -9.79 4.23 8.32
CA VAL A 191 -10.91 5.09 8.71
C VAL A 191 -10.35 6.48 8.96
N THR A 192 -10.84 7.48 8.22
CA THR A 192 -10.44 8.88 8.42
C THR A 192 -11.27 9.54 9.53
N PRO A 193 -10.84 10.70 10.07
CA PRO A 193 -11.63 11.49 11.02
C PRO A 193 -13.02 11.89 10.51
N ASN A 194 -13.20 11.95 9.18
CA ASN A 194 -14.47 12.26 8.54
C ASN A 194 -15.32 11.00 8.27
N ASN A 195 -14.96 9.85 8.85
CA ASN A 195 -15.62 8.56 8.69
C ASN A 195 -15.60 8.01 7.25
N GLU A 196 -14.69 8.48 6.40
CA GLU A 196 -14.45 7.90 5.06
C GLU A 196 -13.52 6.68 5.16
N LEU A 197 -13.78 5.66 4.34
CA LEU A 197 -12.94 4.47 4.21
C LEU A 197 -12.02 4.53 2.99
N PHE A 198 -10.73 4.31 3.21
CA PHE A 198 -9.74 4.19 2.13
C PHE A 198 -8.95 2.89 2.22
N ILE A 199 -8.83 2.20 1.09
CA ILE A 199 -7.88 1.12 0.86
C ILE A 199 -6.54 1.77 0.53
N ILE A 200 -5.54 1.53 1.37
CA ILE A 200 -4.24 2.22 1.30
C ILE A 200 -3.17 1.44 0.55
N ASP A 201 -3.41 0.16 0.27
CA ASP A 201 -2.50 -0.69 -0.47
C ASP A 201 -3.26 -1.48 -1.54
N ALA A 202 -2.69 -1.51 -2.74
CA ALA A 202 -3.32 -2.06 -3.93
C ALA A 202 -2.68 -3.39 -4.34
N THR A 203 -2.16 -4.17 -3.39
CA THR A 203 -1.42 -5.40 -3.67
C THR A 203 -2.36 -6.57 -3.93
N LEU A 204 -2.20 -7.23 -5.09
CA LEU A 204 -2.94 -8.44 -5.43
C LEU A 204 -2.18 -9.70 -4.99
N MET A 205 -2.85 -10.57 -4.25
CA MET A 205 -2.31 -11.82 -3.69
C MET A 205 -2.21 -12.94 -4.76
N GLU A 206 -1.35 -12.74 -5.74
CA GLU A 206 -1.08 -13.71 -6.81
C GLU A 206 0.09 -14.63 -6.46
N VAL A 207 -0.06 -15.92 -6.75
CA VAL A 207 1.01 -16.91 -6.55
C VAL A 207 1.78 -17.10 -7.85
N THR A 208 2.97 -16.52 -7.95
CA THR A 208 3.87 -16.71 -9.10
C THR A 208 5.29 -17.09 -8.65
N GLY A 209 6.12 -17.59 -9.57
CA GLY A 209 7.54 -17.86 -9.31
C GLY A 209 7.92 -19.20 -8.65
N PHE A 210 9.20 -19.35 -8.31
CA PHE A 210 9.82 -20.59 -7.81
C PHE A 210 9.41 -20.93 -6.36
N LEU A 211 9.05 -19.92 -5.55
CA LEU A 211 8.60 -20.09 -4.15
C LEU A 211 7.10 -20.43 -4.02
N ARG A 212 6.46 -20.83 -5.13
CA ARG A 212 5.03 -21.18 -5.23
C ARG A 212 4.45 -21.94 -4.03
N PRO A 213 5.02 -23.06 -3.53
CA PRO A 213 4.38 -23.80 -2.44
C PRO A 213 4.34 -23.02 -1.12
N ILE A 214 5.40 -22.28 -0.78
CA ILE A 214 5.46 -21.47 0.45
C ILE A 214 4.51 -20.28 0.32
N VAL A 215 4.55 -19.58 -0.81
CA VAL A 215 3.66 -18.44 -1.10
C VAL A 215 2.20 -18.90 -1.10
N PHE A 216 1.90 -20.09 -1.60
CA PHE A 216 0.56 -20.67 -1.58
C PHE A 216 0.06 -20.91 -0.15
N LEU A 217 0.89 -21.44 0.75
CA LEU A 217 0.51 -21.64 2.15
C LEU A 217 0.27 -20.30 2.87
N ILE A 218 1.16 -19.32 2.67
CA ILE A 218 1.01 -17.97 3.23
C ILE A 218 -0.28 -17.35 2.72
N ARG A 219 -0.51 -17.35 1.40
CA ARG A 219 -1.75 -16.85 0.79
C ARG A 219 -2.98 -17.52 1.39
N THR A 220 -2.98 -18.86 1.49
CA THR A 220 -4.12 -19.61 2.03
C THR A 220 -4.45 -19.17 3.45
N PHE A 221 -3.43 -19.00 4.30
CA PHE A 221 -3.59 -18.50 5.66
C PHE A 221 -4.13 -17.05 5.68
N ILE A 222 -3.53 -16.15 4.90
CA ILE A 222 -3.91 -14.73 4.83
C ILE A 222 -5.34 -14.57 4.31
N THR A 223 -5.71 -15.24 3.22
CA THR A 223 -7.08 -15.28 2.68
C THR A 223 -8.07 -15.84 3.69
N TRP A 224 -7.73 -16.93 4.40
CA TRP A 224 -8.58 -17.47 5.45
C TRP A 224 -8.81 -16.46 6.58
N ARG A 225 -7.74 -15.81 7.06
CA ARG A 225 -7.82 -14.75 8.08
C ARG A 225 -8.66 -13.57 7.60
N GLN A 226 -8.45 -13.10 6.38
CA GLN A 226 -9.17 -11.98 5.78
C GLN A 226 -10.67 -12.27 5.73
N ASN A 227 -11.04 -13.42 5.16
CA ASN A 227 -12.43 -13.83 5.05
C ASN A 227 -13.07 -14.07 6.44
N SER A 228 -12.31 -14.57 7.42
CA SER A 228 -12.78 -14.69 8.80
C SER A 228 -13.06 -13.33 9.43
N THR A 229 -12.16 -12.35 9.26
CA THR A 229 -12.33 -10.99 9.77
C THR A 229 -13.50 -10.28 9.08
N ILE A 230 -13.66 -10.40 7.76
CA ILE A 230 -14.81 -9.85 7.03
C ILE A 230 -16.12 -10.42 7.56
N LYS A 231 -16.21 -11.76 7.73
CA LYS A 231 -17.41 -12.40 8.29
C LYS A 231 -17.71 -11.91 9.71
N PHE A 232 -16.69 -11.72 10.54
CA PHE A 232 -16.85 -11.15 11.88
C PHE A 232 -17.34 -9.70 11.83
N PHE A 233 -16.85 -8.91 10.87
CA PHE A 233 -17.23 -7.51 10.68
C PHE A 233 -18.68 -7.35 10.18
N LEU A 234 -19.18 -8.31 9.39
CA LEU A 234 -20.56 -8.28 8.86
C LEU A 234 -21.63 -8.82 9.82
N ARG A 235 -21.26 -9.54 10.89
CA ARG A 235 -22.20 -10.02 11.91
C ARG A 235 -22.61 -8.93 12.87
#